data_AF-A0A2T4WI51-F1
#
_entry.id   AF-A0A2T4WI51-F1
#
_cell.length_a   1.000
_cell.length_b   1.000
_cell.length_c   1.000
_cell.angle_alpha   90.00
_cell.angle_beta   90.00
_cell.angle_gamma   90.00
#
_symmetry.space_group_name_H-M   'P 1'
#
loop_
_entity.id
_entity.type
_entity.pdbx_description
1 polymer ?
#
loop_
_entity_poly.entity_id
_entity_poly.type
_entity_poly.pdbx_seq_one_letter_code
_entity_poly.pdbx_strand_id
1 'polypeptide(L)'
;MSLVYANALLIVLVLLELIIIHFKKKDNIPWREIIFNLNSGHILMWVLRGLEVSAFYLVTQYWSFNLLQDWPLVLIWIFTLITWDFCFYWLHRIHHKYRFLWAIHVVHHEGEHFSLSLGIRNSWYSSLSSFPFFVILAFIGVPVEVYLAASSIHYIIQFYNHNSLVKNSGFLEKILITPSHHLVHHGLNPEYIDRNFGGTFIIWDKLFGTFQPQLSSTPVVCGVKEYQENFEIVSANNLPFLKLFKPKQEKPGTDVPHYKVSNFLILSAGILLFAMLLVYVSIENSWTATQKIQLFSIIFLGTIANGGISENKFWGLALWLFCFLIFAPFFTFSQSISSPILISLFAVIILHSVILLFNIKRNRKKIIRTSSSPNNQ
;
A
#
# COMPACT_ATOMS: atom_id res chain seq x y z
N MET A 1 -2.31 2.92 -22.19
CA MET A 1 -1.46 1.83 -21.67
C MET A 1 -2.30 0.95 -20.77
N SER A 2 -2.23 -0.38 -20.86
CA SER A 2 -3.01 -1.22 -19.95
C SER A 2 -2.51 -1.05 -18.51
N LEU A 3 -3.44 -1.04 -17.55
CA LEU A 3 -3.17 -0.94 -16.11
C LEU A 3 -2.16 -2.00 -15.66
N VAL A 4 -2.15 -3.16 -16.33
CA VAL A 4 -1.21 -4.27 -16.13
C VAL A 4 0.24 -3.83 -16.31
N TYR A 5 0.58 -3.13 -17.40
CA TYR A 5 1.96 -2.73 -17.67
C TYR A 5 2.46 -1.69 -16.67
N ALA A 6 1.60 -0.76 -16.26
CA ALA A 6 1.95 0.24 -15.26
C ALA A 6 2.27 -0.41 -13.90
N ASN A 7 1.42 -1.34 -13.45
CA ASN A 7 1.63 -2.09 -12.22
C ASN A 7 2.87 -3.00 -12.30
N ALA A 8 3.10 -3.67 -13.42
CA ALA A 8 4.29 -4.49 -13.63
C ALA A 8 5.58 -3.66 -13.59
N LEU A 9 5.60 -2.50 -14.25
CA LEU A 9 6.73 -1.57 -14.24
C LEU A 9 7.04 -1.09 -12.82
N LEU A 10 6.03 -0.74 -12.04
CA LEU A 10 6.19 -0.31 -10.67
C LEU A 10 6.90 -1.36 -9.82
N ILE A 11 6.50 -2.64 -9.91
CA ILE A 11 7.20 -3.74 -9.21
C ILE A 11 8.64 -3.89 -9.67
N VAL A 12 8.89 -3.82 -10.98
CA VAL A 12 10.25 -3.89 -11.52
C VAL A 12 11.11 -2.78 -10.93
N LEU A 13 10.60 -1.54 -10.86
CA LEU A 13 11.33 -0.41 -10.28
C LEU A 13 11.60 -0.59 -8.78
N VAL A 14 10.64 -1.08 -8.01
CA VAL A 14 10.84 -1.42 -6.58
C VAL A 14 11.94 -2.47 -6.43
N LEU A 15 11.87 -3.58 -7.19
CA LEU A 15 12.86 -4.65 -7.11
C LEU A 15 14.26 -4.16 -7.51
N LEU A 16 14.36 -3.35 -8.57
CA LEU A 16 15.62 -2.75 -9.00
C LEU A 16 16.21 -1.84 -7.93
N GLU A 17 15.40 -0.99 -7.29
CA GLU A 17 15.87 -0.14 -6.20
C GLU A 17 16.41 -0.98 -5.03
N LEU A 18 15.67 -2.01 -4.61
CA LEU A 18 16.07 -2.89 -3.52
C LEU A 18 17.38 -3.65 -3.82
N ILE A 19 17.55 -4.13 -5.06
CA ILE A 19 18.78 -4.75 -5.53
C ILE A 19 19.95 -3.75 -5.42
N ILE A 20 19.76 -2.53 -5.90
CA ILE A 20 20.79 -1.47 -5.83
C ILE A 20 21.13 -1.14 -4.38
N ILE A 21 20.13 -1.02 -3.49
CA ILE A 21 20.33 -0.78 -2.05
C ILE A 21 21.17 -1.90 -1.44
N HIS A 22 20.82 -3.16 -1.68
CA HIS A 22 21.53 -4.30 -1.14
C HIS A 22 23.01 -4.33 -1.56
N PHE A 23 23.29 -4.07 -2.84
CA PHE A 23 24.67 -4.08 -3.33
C PHE A 23 25.47 -2.82 -2.93
N LYS A 24 24.85 -1.63 -2.91
CA LYS A 24 25.55 -0.37 -2.61
C LYS A 24 25.69 -0.09 -1.12
N LYS A 25 24.64 -0.32 -0.33
CA LYS A 25 24.64 0.00 1.10
C LYS A 25 25.01 -1.20 1.97
N LYS A 26 25.00 -2.43 1.42
CA LYS A 26 25.18 -3.68 2.16
C LYS A 26 24.17 -3.87 3.29
N ASP A 27 23.04 -3.19 3.20
CA ASP A 27 21.94 -3.33 4.15
C ASP A 27 21.13 -4.59 3.86
N ASN A 28 20.53 -5.14 4.92
CA ASN A 28 19.55 -6.21 4.79
C ASN A 28 18.25 -5.64 4.21
N ILE A 29 17.68 -6.32 3.23
CA ILE A 29 16.40 -5.93 2.65
C ILE A 29 15.27 -6.23 3.67
N PRO A 30 14.42 -5.25 4.03
CA PRO A 30 13.33 -5.42 4.99
C PRO A 30 12.13 -6.13 4.33
N TRP A 31 12.30 -7.42 3.99
CA TRP A 31 11.34 -8.17 3.18
C TRP A 31 9.90 -8.18 3.72
N ARG A 32 9.74 -8.16 5.05
CA ARG A 32 8.42 -8.12 5.70
C ARG A 32 7.71 -6.80 5.44
N GLU A 33 8.43 -5.69 5.55
CA GLU A 33 7.93 -4.35 5.26
C GLU A 33 7.59 -4.22 3.78
N ILE A 34 8.47 -4.66 2.88
CA ILE A 34 8.21 -4.62 1.43
C ILE A 34 6.94 -5.39 1.07
N ILE A 35 6.75 -6.59 1.62
CA ILE A 35 5.53 -7.36 1.39
C ILE A 35 4.30 -6.68 1.95
N PHE A 36 4.39 -6.11 3.15
CA PHE A 36 3.30 -5.32 3.69
C PHE A 36 2.97 -4.13 2.78
N ASN A 37 3.97 -3.40 2.30
CA ASN A 37 3.81 -2.24 1.44
C ASN A 37 3.08 -2.61 0.14
N LEU A 38 3.51 -3.69 -0.51
CA LEU A 38 2.86 -4.22 -1.71
C LEU A 38 1.42 -4.67 -1.45
N ASN A 39 1.20 -5.44 -0.39
CA ASN A 39 -0.11 -6.01 -0.08
C ASN A 39 -1.13 -4.95 0.37
N SER A 40 -0.71 -3.99 1.21
CA SER A 40 -1.56 -2.92 1.74
C SER A 40 -1.97 -1.94 0.65
N GLY A 41 -1.03 -1.48 -0.17
CA GLY A 41 -1.30 -0.51 -1.24
C GLY A 41 -1.96 -1.11 -2.49
N HIS A 42 -1.42 -2.19 -3.05
CA HIS A 42 -1.87 -2.66 -4.37
C HIS A 42 -3.06 -3.61 -4.34
N ILE A 43 -3.38 -4.30 -3.26
CA ILE A 43 -4.47 -5.27 -3.27
C ILE A 43 -5.70 -4.74 -2.51
N LEU A 44 -5.48 -4.07 -1.38
CA LEU A 44 -6.57 -3.74 -0.47
C LEU A 44 -7.14 -2.33 -0.66
N MET A 45 -6.30 -1.38 -1.10
CA MET A 45 -6.76 -0.03 -1.43
C MET A 45 -7.79 -0.02 -2.58
N TRP A 46 -7.72 -0.99 -3.51
CA TRP A 46 -8.62 -1.05 -4.67
C TRP A 46 -10.09 -1.26 -4.29
N VAL A 47 -10.38 -1.92 -3.17
CA VAL A 47 -11.76 -2.13 -2.71
C VAL A 47 -12.42 -0.78 -2.44
N LEU A 48 -11.83 0.02 -1.55
CA LEU A 48 -12.41 1.31 -1.18
C LEU A 48 -12.20 2.35 -2.27
N ARG A 49 -11.17 2.20 -3.12
CA ARG A 49 -10.99 3.07 -4.29
C ARG A 49 -12.13 2.89 -5.29
N GLY A 50 -12.60 1.67 -5.53
CA GLY A 50 -13.76 1.42 -6.39
C GLY A 50 -15.03 2.11 -5.87
N LEU A 51 -15.25 2.09 -4.56
CA LEU A 51 -16.36 2.80 -3.91
C LEU A 51 -16.21 4.32 -4.04
N GLU A 52 -15.03 4.86 -3.78
CA GLU A 52 -14.73 6.29 -3.92
C GLU A 52 -14.99 6.77 -5.36
N VAL A 53 -14.49 6.05 -6.37
CA VAL A 53 -14.68 6.41 -7.79
C VAL A 53 -16.15 6.29 -8.19
N SER A 54 -16.86 5.26 -7.72
CA SER A 54 -18.29 5.10 -7.98
C SER A 54 -19.09 6.25 -7.36
N ALA A 55 -18.78 6.62 -6.11
CA ALA A 55 -19.40 7.76 -5.45
C ALA A 55 -19.10 9.08 -6.20
N PHE A 56 -17.85 9.29 -6.62
CA PHE A 56 -17.46 10.45 -7.43
C PHE A 56 -18.25 10.51 -8.74
N TYR A 57 -18.37 9.38 -9.45
CA TYR A 57 -19.18 9.27 -10.67
C TYR A 57 -20.63 9.64 -10.41
N LEU A 58 -21.26 9.06 -9.38
CA LEU A 58 -22.66 9.36 -9.04
C LEU A 58 -22.86 10.84 -8.71
N VAL A 59 -21.96 11.46 -7.96
CA VAL A 59 -22.03 12.90 -7.67
C VAL A 59 -21.90 13.73 -8.94
N THR A 60 -20.96 13.37 -9.83
CA THR A 60 -20.76 14.07 -11.10
C THR A 60 -21.99 13.95 -12.00
N GLN A 61 -22.66 12.79 -12.03
CA GLN A 61 -23.84 12.57 -12.87
C GLN A 61 -25.10 13.26 -12.34
N TYR A 62 -25.34 13.23 -11.03
CA TYR A 62 -26.63 13.64 -10.45
C TYR A 62 -26.62 14.97 -9.73
N TRP A 63 -25.45 15.46 -9.27
CA TRP A 63 -25.33 16.66 -8.44
C TRP A 63 -24.27 17.65 -8.92
N SER A 64 -23.66 17.44 -10.08
CA SER A 64 -22.74 18.41 -10.69
C SER A 64 -23.45 19.71 -11.06
N PHE A 65 -22.79 20.84 -10.78
CA PHE A 65 -23.19 22.18 -11.24
C PHE A 65 -22.76 22.45 -12.69
N ASN A 66 -21.99 21.55 -13.31
CA ASN A 66 -21.53 21.61 -14.70
C ASN A 66 -20.81 22.91 -15.07
N LEU A 67 -20.02 23.46 -14.14
CA LEU A 67 -19.33 24.75 -14.31
C LEU A 67 -18.26 24.74 -15.42
N LEU A 68 -17.81 23.54 -15.81
CA LEU A 68 -16.75 23.32 -16.78
C LEU A 68 -17.27 22.89 -18.16
N GLN A 69 -18.58 22.80 -18.38
CA GLN A 69 -19.17 22.21 -19.59
C GLN A 69 -18.67 22.85 -20.89
N ASP A 70 -18.54 24.18 -20.90
CA ASP A 70 -18.12 24.95 -22.07
C ASP A 70 -16.61 25.27 -22.09
N TRP A 71 -15.85 24.75 -21.13
CA TRP A 71 -14.41 25.01 -21.06
C TRP A 71 -13.67 24.19 -22.12
N PRO A 72 -12.63 24.77 -22.77
CA PRO A 72 -11.69 24.00 -23.55
C PRO A 72 -11.07 22.88 -22.71
N LEU A 73 -10.98 21.67 -23.28
CA LEU A 73 -10.48 20.48 -22.59
C LEU A 73 -9.11 20.72 -21.91
N VAL A 74 -8.21 21.45 -22.56
CA VAL A 74 -6.89 21.80 -22.00
C VAL A 74 -7.01 22.60 -20.71
N LEU A 75 -7.98 23.53 -20.61
CA LEU A 75 -8.21 24.30 -19.39
C LEU A 75 -8.82 23.43 -18.29
N ILE A 76 -9.70 22.48 -18.62
CA ILE A 76 -10.23 21.49 -17.67
C ILE A 76 -9.08 20.68 -17.07
N TRP A 77 -8.12 20.23 -17.90
CA TRP A 77 -6.94 19.50 -17.42
C TRP A 77 -6.06 20.33 -16.49
N ILE A 78 -5.71 21.55 -16.90
CA ILE A 78 -4.87 22.44 -16.08
C ILE A 78 -5.55 22.73 -14.75
N PHE A 79 -6.84 23.10 -14.79
CA PHE A 79 -7.64 23.34 -13.60
C PHE A 79 -7.68 22.11 -12.69
N THR A 80 -7.94 20.93 -13.26
CA THR A 80 -8.06 19.69 -12.48
C THR A 80 -6.72 19.33 -11.85
N LEU A 81 -5.60 19.39 -12.57
CA LEU A 81 -4.29 19.05 -12.00
C LEU A 81 -3.91 19.96 -10.83
N ILE A 82 -4.12 21.27 -10.96
CA ILE A 82 -3.83 22.25 -9.90
C ILE A 82 -4.76 22.04 -8.71
N THR A 83 -6.06 21.91 -8.95
CA THR A 83 -7.07 21.81 -7.88
C THR A 83 -6.99 20.46 -7.17
N TRP A 84 -6.70 19.37 -7.90
CA TRP A 84 -6.48 18.06 -7.32
C TRP A 84 -5.27 18.09 -6.38
N ASP A 85 -4.14 18.67 -6.80
CA ASP A 85 -2.95 18.78 -5.93
C ASP A 85 -3.19 19.69 -4.71
N PHE A 86 -3.98 20.75 -4.88
CA PHE A 86 -4.43 21.59 -3.77
C PHE A 86 -5.32 20.82 -2.78
N CYS A 87 -6.31 20.06 -3.26
CA CYS A 87 -7.13 19.17 -2.44
C CYS A 87 -6.26 18.15 -1.69
N PHE A 88 -5.27 17.58 -2.36
CA PHE A 88 -4.31 16.66 -1.74
C PHE A 88 -3.49 17.33 -0.64
N TYR A 89 -2.96 18.54 -0.85
CA TYR A 89 -2.23 19.28 0.18
C TYR A 89 -3.05 19.42 1.47
N TRP A 90 -4.32 19.82 1.35
CA TRP A 90 -5.20 19.97 2.51
C TRP A 90 -5.59 18.64 3.13
N LEU A 91 -5.91 17.64 2.32
CA LEU A 91 -6.10 16.27 2.78
C LEU A 91 -4.92 15.86 3.64
N HIS A 92 -3.71 15.94 3.10
CA HIS A 92 -2.49 15.46 3.73
C HIS A 92 -2.20 16.19 5.04
N ARG A 93 -2.23 17.53 5.02
CA ARG A 93 -2.05 18.35 6.22
C ARG A 93 -3.08 18.07 7.31
N ILE A 94 -4.35 17.89 6.93
CA ILE A 94 -5.44 17.61 7.88
C ILE A 94 -5.31 16.19 8.45
N HIS A 95 -4.81 15.23 7.68
CA HIS A 95 -4.50 13.88 8.15
C HIS A 95 -3.37 13.87 9.19
N HIS A 96 -2.38 14.75 9.09
CA HIS A 96 -1.36 14.92 10.13
C HIS A 96 -1.90 15.67 11.37
N LYS A 97 -2.80 16.64 11.17
CA LYS A 97 -3.30 17.49 12.26
C LYS A 97 -4.29 16.80 13.20
N TYR A 98 -5.22 15.99 12.69
CA TYR A 98 -6.30 15.41 13.49
C TYR A 98 -6.07 13.94 13.79
N ARG A 99 -6.04 13.58 15.08
CA ARG A 99 -5.72 12.22 15.58
C ARG A 99 -6.48 11.09 14.89
N PHE A 100 -7.77 11.31 14.58
CA PHE A 100 -8.59 10.30 13.89
C PHE A 100 -8.14 10.06 12.44
N LEU A 101 -7.82 11.13 11.71
CA LEU A 101 -7.31 11.02 10.33
C LEU A 101 -5.84 10.59 10.32
N TRP A 102 -5.08 10.96 11.35
CA TRP A 102 -3.74 10.45 11.58
C TRP A 102 -3.76 8.93 11.78
N ALA A 103 -4.77 8.35 12.44
CA ALA A 103 -4.88 6.89 12.56
C ALA A 103 -4.99 6.16 11.20
N ILE A 104 -5.42 6.86 10.15
CA ILE A 104 -5.39 6.35 8.76
C ILE A 104 -3.99 6.53 8.18
N HIS A 105 -3.45 7.73 8.29
CA HIS A 105 -2.23 8.12 7.60
C HIS A 105 -0.94 7.62 8.28
N VAL A 106 -0.98 7.34 9.57
CA VAL A 106 0.14 6.76 10.33
C VAL A 106 0.57 5.42 9.74
N VAL A 107 -0.35 4.66 9.15
CA VAL A 107 -0.03 3.43 8.42
C VAL A 107 0.97 3.72 7.33
N HIS A 108 0.96 4.87 6.66
CA HIS A 108 1.98 5.25 5.69
C HIS A 108 3.32 5.60 6.36
N HIS A 109 3.30 6.39 7.44
CA HIS A 109 4.49 6.87 8.15
C HIS A 109 5.19 5.85 9.06
N GLU A 110 4.56 4.70 9.33
CA GLU A 110 5.16 3.64 10.14
C GLU A 110 6.38 2.98 9.49
N GLY A 111 6.58 3.11 8.17
CA GLY A 111 7.73 2.52 7.50
C GLY A 111 9.04 3.19 7.89
N GLU A 112 9.96 2.44 8.50
CA GLU A 112 11.29 2.93 8.86
C GLU A 112 12.24 2.97 7.65
N HIS A 113 11.97 2.16 6.62
CA HIS A 113 12.83 2.02 5.45
C HIS A 113 12.30 2.81 4.25
N PHE A 114 12.74 4.07 4.16
CA PHE A 114 12.41 4.94 3.03
C PHE A 114 12.90 4.35 1.70
N SER A 115 11.96 4.00 0.82
CA SER A 115 12.16 3.35 -0.49
C SER A 115 10.93 3.53 -1.37
N LEU A 116 11.03 3.28 -2.67
CA LEU A 116 9.89 3.26 -3.60
C LEU A 116 8.74 2.39 -3.11
N SER A 117 9.04 1.30 -2.40
CA SER A 117 8.01 0.44 -1.82
C SER A 117 7.17 1.18 -0.77
N LEU A 118 7.77 2.07 0.02
CA LEU A 118 7.06 2.88 1.02
C LEU A 118 6.01 3.78 0.37
N GLY A 119 6.24 4.27 -0.84
CA GLY A 119 5.26 5.06 -1.59
C GLY A 119 3.99 4.30 -1.97
N ILE A 120 4.03 2.97 -1.90
CA ILE A 120 2.87 2.09 -2.13
C ILE A 120 2.12 1.86 -0.83
N ARG A 121 2.81 1.84 0.31
CA ARG A 121 2.25 1.59 1.65
C ARG A 121 1.18 2.61 1.97
N ASN A 122 -0.06 2.15 2.11
CA ASN A 122 -1.20 3.00 2.46
C ASN A 122 -2.18 2.24 3.34
N SER A 123 -2.93 2.98 4.15
CA SER A 123 -4.08 2.40 4.83
C SER A 123 -5.15 2.03 3.81
N TRP A 124 -5.85 0.91 4.04
CA TRP A 124 -7.00 0.55 3.22
C TRP A 124 -8.17 1.54 3.36
N TYR A 125 -8.17 2.43 4.37
CA TYR A 125 -9.18 3.47 4.59
C TYR A 125 -8.89 4.76 3.82
N SER A 126 -7.71 4.88 3.21
CA SER A 126 -7.23 6.13 2.59
C SER A 126 -8.17 6.65 1.51
N SER A 127 -8.73 5.77 0.66
CA SER A 127 -9.67 6.17 -0.39
C SER A 127 -11.00 6.69 0.17
N LEU A 128 -11.44 6.20 1.34
CA LEU A 128 -12.68 6.67 1.94
C LEU A 128 -12.47 8.02 2.64
N SER A 129 -11.34 8.21 3.33
CA SER A 129 -11.02 9.49 3.98
C SER A 129 -10.62 10.58 3.00
N SER A 130 -10.23 10.22 1.76
CA SER A 130 -9.93 11.18 0.70
C SER A 130 -11.19 11.77 0.06
N PHE A 131 -12.28 11.00 -0.01
CA PHE A 131 -13.50 11.38 -0.73
C PHE A 131 -14.02 12.79 -0.40
N PRO A 132 -14.15 13.22 0.88
CA PRO A 132 -14.64 14.55 1.22
C PRO A 132 -13.79 15.70 0.65
N PHE A 133 -12.50 15.47 0.39
CA PHE A 133 -11.60 16.48 -0.17
C PHE A 133 -11.72 16.58 -1.69
N PHE A 134 -11.99 15.46 -2.36
CA PHE A 134 -12.04 15.39 -3.82
C PHE A 134 -13.44 15.53 -4.41
N VAL A 135 -14.51 15.27 -3.62
CA VAL A 135 -15.90 15.39 -4.09
C VAL A 135 -16.25 16.79 -4.60
N ILE A 136 -15.53 17.83 -4.17
CA ILE A 136 -15.70 19.18 -4.70
C ILE A 136 -15.45 19.26 -6.22
N LEU A 137 -14.52 18.45 -6.75
CA LEU A 137 -14.27 18.39 -8.20
C LEU A 137 -15.48 17.77 -8.94
N ALA A 138 -16.16 16.80 -8.33
CA ALA A 138 -17.39 16.22 -8.87
C ALA A 138 -18.53 17.26 -8.91
N PHE A 139 -18.72 18.03 -7.84
CA PHE A 139 -19.71 19.12 -7.80
C PHE A 139 -19.41 20.20 -8.84
N ILE A 140 -18.14 20.53 -9.09
CA ILE A 140 -17.73 21.49 -10.12
C ILE A 140 -18.02 20.97 -11.54
N GLY A 141 -18.07 19.65 -11.72
CA GLY A 141 -18.32 19.01 -13.01
C GLY A 141 -17.05 18.56 -13.74
N VAL A 142 -15.99 18.20 -13.01
CA VAL A 142 -14.81 17.58 -13.59
C VAL A 142 -15.18 16.20 -14.15
N PRO A 143 -14.91 15.90 -15.43
CA PRO A 143 -15.16 14.58 -15.99
C PRO A 143 -14.39 13.50 -15.23
N VAL A 144 -15.04 12.35 -15.00
CA VAL A 144 -14.49 11.26 -14.18
C VAL A 144 -13.17 10.73 -14.73
N GLU A 145 -13.02 10.69 -16.06
CA GLU A 145 -11.80 10.29 -16.74
C GLU A 145 -10.64 11.24 -16.44
N VAL A 146 -10.91 12.55 -16.41
CA VAL A 146 -9.92 13.57 -16.07
C VAL A 146 -9.54 13.50 -14.58
N TYR A 147 -10.52 13.28 -13.70
CA TYR A 147 -10.28 13.03 -12.28
C TYR A 147 -9.36 11.83 -12.04
N LEU A 148 -9.67 10.69 -12.66
CA LEU A 148 -8.89 9.46 -12.54
C LEU A 148 -7.47 9.62 -13.09
N ALA A 149 -7.33 10.31 -14.22
CA ALA A 149 -6.02 10.55 -14.81
C ALA A 149 -5.18 11.54 -14.00
N ALA A 150 -5.76 12.63 -13.49
CA ALA A 150 -5.07 13.56 -12.59
C ALA A 150 -4.59 12.86 -11.32
N SER A 151 -5.46 12.02 -10.72
CA SER A 151 -5.09 11.18 -9.58
C SER A 151 -3.95 10.21 -9.91
N SER A 152 -3.98 9.58 -11.09
CA SER A 152 -2.92 8.66 -11.53
C SER A 152 -1.58 9.38 -11.72
N ILE A 153 -1.58 10.57 -12.32
CA ILE A 153 -0.38 11.40 -12.48
C ILE A 153 0.20 11.76 -11.11
N HIS A 154 -0.64 12.19 -10.17
CA HIS A 154 -0.20 12.50 -8.82
C HIS A 154 0.45 11.30 -8.12
N TYR A 155 -0.16 10.12 -8.18
CA TYR A 155 0.40 8.93 -7.54
C TYR A 155 1.69 8.43 -8.21
N ILE A 156 1.88 8.66 -9.52
CA ILE A 156 3.16 8.40 -10.19
C ILE A 156 4.26 9.32 -9.64
N ILE A 157 3.93 10.60 -9.42
CA ILE A 157 4.87 11.57 -8.83
C ILE A 157 5.16 11.20 -7.37
N GLN A 158 4.14 10.82 -6.60
CA GLN A 158 4.32 10.34 -5.22
C GLN A 158 5.18 9.08 -5.14
N PHE A 159 5.03 8.16 -6.10
CA PHE A 159 5.92 7.00 -6.18
C PHE A 159 7.38 7.44 -6.36
N TYR A 160 7.65 8.39 -7.26
CA TYR A 160 8.98 8.98 -7.40
C TYR A 160 9.46 9.69 -6.12
N ASN A 161 8.59 10.41 -5.41
CA ASN A 161 8.92 11.10 -4.16
C ASN A 161 9.46 10.17 -3.07
N HIS A 162 9.23 8.85 -3.17
CA HIS A 162 9.75 7.87 -2.21
C HIS A 162 11.08 7.24 -2.62
N ASN A 163 11.69 7.70 -3.72
CA ASN A 163 12.95 7.15 -4.20
C ASN A 163 14.10 7.43 -3.22
N SER A 164 14.68 6.38 -2.67
CA SER A 164 15.75 6.47 -1.66
C SER A 164 17.13 6.77 -2.25
N LEU A 165 17.31 6.52 -3.56
CA LEU A 165 18.58 6.63 -4.26
C LEU A 165 18.84 8.05 -4.75
N VAL A 166 17.79 8.78 -5.14
CA VAL A 166 17.89 10.17 -5.59
C VAL A 166 18.02 11.09 -4.38
N LYS A 167 19.15 11.79 -4.27
CA LYS A 167 19.43 12.70 -3.14
C LYS A 167 19.17 14.17 -3.44
N ASN A 168 19.15 14.53 -4.72
CA ASN A 168 18.92 15.90 -5.17
C ASN A 168 18.31 15.83 -6.58
N SER A 169 17.23 16.56 -6.82
CA SER A 169 16.54 16.62 -8.12
C SER A 169 16.78 17.93 -8.88
N GLY A 170 17.73 18.74 -8.41
CA GLY A 170 18.22 19.95 -9.05
C GLY A 170 17.13 21.01 -9.18
N PHE A 171 16.96 21.52 -10.40
CA PHE A 171 15.95 22.55 -10.68
C PHE A 171 14.51 22.11 -10.33
N LEU A 172 14.22 20.81 -10.41
CA LEU A 172 12.89 20.30 -10.09
C LEU A 172 12.47 20.59 -8.65
N GLU A 173 13.42 20.67 -7.71
CA GLU A 173 13.14 21.01 -6.31
C GLU A 173 12.52 22.40 -6.12
N LYS A 174 12.62 23.28 -7.13
CA LYS A 174 12.02 24.61 -7.06
C LYS A 174 10.51 24.61 -7.34
N ILE A 175 10.02 23.58 -8.04
CA ILE A 175 8.65 23.53 -8.61
C ILE A 175 7.89 22.31 -8.08
N LEU A 176 8.55 21.15 -8.02
CA LEU A 176 7.97 19.88 -7.62
C LEU A 176 8.39 19.48 -6.21
N ILE A 177 7.55 18.66 -5.58
CA ILE A 177 7.98 17.82 -4.48
C ILE A 177 8.93 16.75 -5.04
N THR A 178 9.96 16.43 -4.26
CA THR A 178 11.07 15.57 -4.66
C THR A 178 11.41 14.62 -3.51
N PRO A 179 12.27 13.61 -3.73
CA PRO A 179 12.63 12.69 -2.68
C PRO A 179 13.26 13.33 -1.44
N SER A 180 14.04 14.39 -1.61
CA SER A 180 14.60 15.15 -0.48
C SER A 180 13.52 15.84 0.36
N HIS A 181 12.52 16.45 -0.29
CA HIS A 181 11.39 17.09 0.40
C HIS A 181 10.50 16.07 1.11
N HIS A 182 10.20 14.96 0.45
CA HIS A 182 9.29 13.96 1.00
C HIS A 182 9.98 13.09 2.05
N LEU A 183 11.30 12.88 1.96
CA LEU A 183 12.06 12.27 3.06
C LEU A 183 11.91 13.10 4.35
N VAL A 184 12.04 14.43 4.27
CA VAL A 184 11.80 15.31 5.42
C VAL A 184 10.38 15.15 5.96
N HIS A 185 9.37 15.04 5.09
CA HIS A 185 8.00 14.82 5.51
C HIS A 185 7.84 13.54 6.37
N HIS A 186 8.57 12.48 6.04
CA HIS A 186 8.60 11.24 6.81
C HIS A 186 9.46 11.31 8.08
N GLY A 187 10.14 12.43 8.33
CA GLY A 187 11.04 12.60 9.45
C GLY A 187 10.31 12.75 10.80
N LEU A 188 10.68 11.91 11.77
CA LEU A 188 10.18 12.01 13.16
C LEU A 188 11.01 12.97 14.03
N ASN A 189 12.10 13.53 13.49
CA ASN A 189 12.92 14.52 14.18
C ASN A 189 12.10 15.80 14.46
N PRO A 190 12.34 16.51 15.58
CA PRO A 190 11.62 17.75 15.91
C PRO A 190 11.61 18.82 14.81
N GLU A 191 12.68 18.90 14.02
CA GLU A 191 12.84 19.85 12.91
C GLU A 191 11.94 19.54 11.71
N TYR A 192 11.48 18.29 11.60
CA TYR A 192 10.83 17.74 10.41
C TYR A 192 9.37 17.34 10.63
N ILE A 193 8.92 17.21 11.89
CA ILE A 193 7.52 16.93 12.22
C ILE A 193 6.59 17.99 11.62
N ASP A 194 5.49 17.54 11.02
CA ASP A 194 4.44 18.36 10.45
C ASP A 194 4.96 19.39 9.41
N ARG A 195 5.80 18.91 8.47
CA ARG A 195 6.34 19.69 7.36
C ARG A 195 6.11 19.01 6.02
N ASN A 196 6.17 19.78 4.93
CA ASN A 196 6.14 19.30 3.54
C ASN A 196 4.94 18.41 3.18
N PHE A 197 3.72 18.96 3.20
CA PHE A 197 2.48 18.24 2.90
C PHE A 197 2.13 18.17 1.41
N GLY A 198 2.82 18.92 0.55
CA GLY A 198 2.59 18.88 -0.89
C GLY A 198 2.84 17.48 -1.45
N GLY A 199 2.12 17.11 -2.50
CA GLY A 199 2.32 15.84 -3.18
C GLY A 199 2.94 15.96 -4.57
N THR A 200 2.51 16.93 -5.37
CA THR A 200 3.14 17.24 -6.67
C THR A 200 3.86 18.57 -6.66
N PHE A 201 3.19 19.67 -6.33
CA PHE A 201 3.80 21.00 -6.39
C PHE A 201 4.26 21.49 -5.01
N ILE A 202 5.47 22.04 -4.96
CA ILE A 202 6.04 22.63 -3.73
C ILE A 202 5.39 23.95 -3.33
N ILE A 203 4.64 24.57 -4.25
CA ILE A 203 4.07 25.90 -4.05
C ILE A 203 3.17 25.97 -2.82
N TRP A 204 2.42 24.91 -2.52
CA TRP A 204 1.50 24.89 -1.38
C TRP A 204 2.25 24.93 -0.05
N ASP A 205 3.35 24.18 0.07
CA ASP A 205 4.18 24.23 1.28
C ASP A 205 4.83 25.59 1.50
N LYS A 206 5.26 26.24 0.42
CA LYS A 206 5.82 27.60 0.50
C LYS A 206 4.74 28.63 0.84
N LEU A 207 3.58 28.54 0.20
CA LEU A 207 2.46 29.46 0.38
C LEU A 207 1.88 29.39 1.80
N PHE A 208 1.74 28.19 2.35
CA PHE A 208 1.13 27.96 3.65
C PHE A 208 2.14 27.79 4.79
N GLY A 209 3.43 28.04 4.53
CA GLY A 209 4.48 28.07 5.55
C GLY A 209 4.81 26.72 6.18
N THR A 210 4.63 25.62 5.43
CA THR A 210 4.94 24.25 5.88
C THR A 210 6.21 23.68 5.26
N PHE A 211 6.87 24.42 4.36
CA PHE A 211 8.11 23.99 3.72
C PHE A 211 9.28 23.91 4.72
N GLN A 212 10.00 22.79 4.68
CA GLN A 212 11.23 22.54 5.41
C GLN A 212 12.23 21.81 4.50
N PRO A 213 13.40 22.41 4.21
CA PRO A 213 14.45 21.69 3.49
C PRO A 213 15.12 20.65 4.40
N GLN A 214 15.72 19.63 3.79
CA GLN A 214 16.58 18.69 4.48
C GLN A 214 17.84 19.42 4.97
N LEU A 215 18.15 19.30 6.27
CA LEU A 215 19.35 19.90 6.86
C LEU A 215 20.53 18.95 6.75
N SER A 216 21.71 19.48 6.36
CA SER A 216 22.95 18.70 6.31
C SER A 216 23.46 18.28 7.69
N SER A 217 23.11 19.04 8.73
CA SER A 217 23.51 18.79 10.12
C SER A 217 22.66 17.71 10.82
N THR A 218 21.45 17.46 10.34
CA THR A 218 20.46 16.63 11.04
C THR A 218 19.94 15.54 10.09
N PRO A 219 20.44 14.29 10.18
CA PRO A 219 19.95 13.20 9.38
C PRO A 219 18.47 12.94 9.70
N VAL A 220 17.69 12.67 8.65
CA VAL A 220 16.27 12.34 8.78
C VAL A 220 16.13 10.90 9.29
N VAL A 221 15.36 10.73 10.36
CA VAL A 221 14.97 9.43 10.90
C VAL A 221 13.50 9.20 10.56
N CYS A 222 13.19 8.18 9.75
CA CYS A 222 11.83 7.81 9.36
C CYS A 222 11.17 6.90 10.40
N GLY A 223 9.84 6.84 10.38
CA GLY A 223 9.04 6.04 11.30
C GLY A 223 8.22 6.90 12.27
N VAL A 224 7.75 6.29 13.36
CA VAL A 224 6.90 6.92 14.37
C VAL A 224 7.43 6.67 15.78
N LYS A 225 7.16 7.59 16.73
CA LYS A 225 7.73 7.53 18.11
C LYS A 225 7.40 6.23 18.85
N GLU A 226 6.24 5.65 18.61
CA GLU A 226 5.80 4.39 19.24
C GLU A 226 5.71 3.28 18.18
N TYR A 227 6.82 3.05 17.46
CA TYR A 227 6.88 2.00 16.44
C TYR A 227 6.67 0.62 17.06
N GLN A 228 5.72 -0.12 16.50
CA GLN A 228 5.52 -1.54 16.77
C GLN A 228 5.49 -2.22 15.42
N GLU A 229 6.47 -3.10 15.15
CA GLU A 229 6.45 -3.92 13.95
C GLU A 229 5.11 -4.65 13.85
N ASN A 230 4.32 -4.26 12.87
CA ASN A 230 3.04 -4.87 12.54
C ASN A 230 2.94 -5.00 11.03
N PHE A 231 2.98 -6.25 10.57
CA PHE A 231 2.87 -6.63 9.18
C PHE A 231 1.57 -7.40 8.89
N GLU A 232 0.75 -7.62 9.91
CA GLU A 232 -0.63 -8.06 9.77
C GLU A 232 -1.49 -6.86 9.35
N ILE A 233 -1.82 -6.85 8.07
CA ILE A 233 -2.69 -5.86 7.42
C ILE A 233 -3.90 -5.43 8.25
N VAL A 234 -4.66 -6.39 8.80
CA VAL A 234 -5.90 -6.09 9.52
C VAL A 234 -5.58 -5.29 10.78
N SER A 235 -4.65 -5.76 11.61
CA SER A 235 -4.31 -5.07 12.84
C SER A 235 -3.55 -3.77 12.56
N ALA A 236 -2.67 -3.72 11.56
CA ALA A 236 -1.97 -2.49 11.17
C ALA A 236 -2.94 -1.36 10.80
N ASN A 237 -4.08 -1.67 10.18
CA ASN A 237 -5.08 -0.68 9.82
C ASN A 237 -6.08 -0.34 10.94
N ASN A 238 -6.30 -1.23 11.92
CA ASN A 238 -7.32 -1.04 12.95
C ASN A 238 -6.74 -0.61 14.32
N LEU A 239 -5.54 -1.07 14.67
CA LEU A 239 -4.91 -0.73 15.95
C LEU A 239 -4.71 0.77 16.15
N PRO A 240 -4.32 1.57 15.13
CA PRO A 240 -4.23 3.02 15.29
C PRO A 240 -5.54 3.64 15.81
N PHE A 241 -6.69 3.17 15.34
CA PHE A 241 -7.99 3.62 15.82
C PHE A 241 -8.30 3.11 17.22
N LEU A 242 -8.03 1.83 17.50
CA LEU A 242 -8.25 1.25 18.83
C LEU A 242 -7.45 1.99 19.91
N LYS A 243 -6.22 2.40 19.60
CA LYS A 243 -5.36 3.21 20.48
C LYS A 243 -5.97 4.59 20.80
N LEU A 244 -6.83 5.15 19.95
CA LEU A 244 -7.54 6.42 20.24
C LEU A 244 -8.55 6.26 21.38
N PHE A 245 -9.24 5.12 21.44
CA PHE A 245 -10.29 4.85 22.41
C PHE A 245 -9.81 4.11 23.65
N LYS A 246 -8.72 3.33 23.52
CA LYS A 246 -8.09 2.56 24.61
C LYS A 246 -6.56 2.66 24.50
N PRO A 247 -5.94 3.74 25.01
CA PRO A 247 -4.49 3.94 24.91
C PRO A 247 -3.67 2.89 25.70
N LYS A 248 -4.28 2.18 26.65
CA LYS A 248 -3.68 1.05 27.39
C LYS A 248 -4.05 -0.29 26.76
N GLN A 249 -3.82 -0.49 25.47
CA GLN A 249 -3.73 -1.87 24.98
C GLN A 249 -2.39 -2.43 25.42
N GLU A 250 -2.46 -3.50 26.21
CA GLU A 250 -1.30 -4.33 26.56
C GLU A 250 -0.53 -4.68 25.28
N LYS A 251 0.79 -4.80 25.42
CA LYS A 251 1.67 -5.34 24.36
C LYS A 251 0.94 -6.53 23.74
N PRO A 252 0.85 -6.65 22.39
CA PRO A 252 0.40 -7.89 21.79
C PRO A 252 1.13 -9.00 22.51
N GLY A 253 0.39 -9.93 23.12
CA GLY A 253 0.98 -10.97 23.94
C GLY A 253 2.18 -11.53 23.19
N THR A 254 3.29 -11.75 23.91
CA THR A 254 4.43 -12.51 23.38
C THR A 254 3.99 -13.95 23.19
N ASP A 255 3.04 -14.16 22.28
CA ASP A 255 2.66 -15.48 21.80
C ASP A 255 3.94 -16.03 21.21
N VAL A 256 4.50 -17.03 21.88
CA VAL A 256 5.62 -17.79 21.34
C VAL A 256 5.14 -18.30 19.99
N PRO A 257 5.78 -17.90 18.87
CA PRO A 257 5.25 -18.20 17.56
C PRO A 257 5.15 -19.72 17.40
N HIS A 258 3.95 -20.23 17.16
CA HIS A 258 3.68 -21.67 17.03
C HIS A 258 4.43 -22.33 15.87
N TYR A 259 4.98 -21.53 14.96
CA TYR A 259 5.85 -21.91 13.87
C TYR A 259 6.65 -20.70 13.39
N LYS A 260 7.66 -20.91 12.55
CA LYS A 260 8.37 -19.82 11.87
C LYS A 260 8.39 -20.13 10.37
N VAL A 261 8.06 -19.15 9.54
CA VAL A 261 8.15 -19.24 8.08
C VAL A 261 9.36 -18.45 7.60
N SER A 262 10.03 -18.93 6.55
CA SER A 262 11.15 -18.19 5.95
C SER A 262 10.65 -16.94 5.24
N ASN A 263 11.43 -15.85 5.28
CA ASN A 263 11.12 -14.61 4.57
C ASN A 263 10.89 -14.84 3.07
N PHE A 264 11.60 -15.79 2.46
CA PHE A 264 11.40 -16.17 1.06
C PHE A 264 10.00 -16.71 0.76
N LEU A 265 9.41 -17.50 1.66
CA LEU A 265 8.07 -18.05 1.47
C LEU A 265 6.99 -16.98 1.62
N ILE A 266 7.17 -16.03 2.54
CA ILE A 266 6.30 -14.86 2.70
C ILE A 266 6.38 -13.96 1.46
N LEU A 267 7.61 -13.74 0.95
CA LEU A 267 7.86 -12.95 -0.25
C LEU A 267 7.20 -13.56 -1.49
N SER A 268 7.46 -14.83 -1.74
CA SER A 268 6.88 -15.55 -2.89
C SER A 268 5.36 -15.59 -2.83
N ALA A 269 4.75 -15.73 -1.64
CA ALA A 269 3.29 -15.62 -1.48
C ALA A 269 2.75 -14.26 -1.93
N GLY A 270 3.38 -13.15 -1.52
CA GLY A 270 2.99 -11.80 -1.93
C GLY A 270 3.13 -11.59 -3.44
N ILE A 271 4.23 -12.06 -4.05
CA ILE A 271 4.45 -11.97 -5.50
C ILE A 271 3.39 -12.77 -6.28
N LEU A 272 3.04 -13.97 -5.80
CA LEU A 272 2.03 -14.81 -6.44
C LEU A 272 0.63 -14.17 -6.37
N LEU A 273 0.26 -13.58 -5.22
CA LEU A 273 -0.98 -12.82 -5.07
C LEU A 273 -1.03 -11.61 -6.01
N PHE A 274 0.09 -10.89 -6.15
CA PHE A 274 0.19 -9.77 -7.07
C PHE A 274 0.07 -10.23 -8.53
N ALA A 275 0.69 -11.35 -8.90
CA ALA A 275 0.52 -11.94 -10.23
C ALA A 275 -0.95 -12.31 -10.49
N MET A 276 -1.68 -12.81 -9.48
CA MET A 276 -3.12 -13.08 -9.60
C MET A 276 -3.92 -11.79 -9.82
N LEU A 277 -3.55 -10.70 -9.14
CA LEU A 277 -4.16 -9.39 -9.36
C LEU A 277 -3.93 -8.90 -10.80
N LEU A 278 -2.71 -9.05 -11.35
CA LEU A 278 -2.44 -8.70 -12.74
C LEU A 278 -3.30 -9.52 -13.71
N VAL A 279 -3.46 -10.82 -13.44
CA VAL A 279 -4.34 -11.70 -14.23
C VAL A 279 -5.78 -11.21 -14.13
N TYR A 280 -6.29 -10.95 -12.92
CA TYR A 280 -7.62 -10.38 -12.68
C TYR A 280 -7.86 -9.14 -13.54
N VAL A 281 -6.98 -8.14 -13.45
CA VAL A 281 -7.09 -6.87 -14.20
C VAL A 281 -7.03 -7.08 -15.71
N SER A 282 -6.24 -8.06 -16.19
CA SER A 282 -6.11 -8.32 -17.62
C SER A 282 -7.33 -9.00 -18.27
N ILE A 283 -8.11 -9.76 -17.49
CA ILE A 283 -9.22 -10.56 -17.99
C ILE A 283 -10.58 -10.13 -17.44
N GLU A 284 -10.65 -9.20 -16.48
CA GLU A 284 -11.91 -8.86 -15.82
C GLU A 284 -13.00 -8.45 -16.82
N ASN A 285 -12.68 -7.75 -17.91
CA ASN A 285 -13.69 -7.32 -18.88
C ASN A 285 -14.38 -8.47 -19.61
N SER A 286 -13.79 -9.67 -19.67
CA SER A 286 -14.39 -10.86 -20.29
C SER A 286 -15.13 -11.77 -19.31
N TRP A 287 -15.15 -11.42 -18.03
CA TRP A 287 -15.68 -12.25 -16.95
C TRP A 287 -17.02 -11.76 -16.41
N THR A 288 -17.83 -12.70 -15.94
CA THR A 288 -19.11 -12.40 -15.25
C THR A 288 -18.88 -11.74 -13.89
N ALA A 289 -19.89 -11.06 -13.36
CA ALA A 289 -19.82 -10.46 -12.03
C ALA A 289 -19.46 -11.50 -10.94
N THR A 290 -20.05 -12.70 -11.01
CA THR A 290 -19.76 -13.80 -10.07
C THR A 290 -18.30 -14.22 -10.14
N GLN A 291 -17.76 -14.40 -11.34
CA GLN A 291 -16.36 -14.78 -11.53
C GLN A 291 -15.40 -13.71 -10.98
N LYS A 292 -15.71 -12.42 -11.24
CA LYS A 292 -14.96 -11.29 -10.69
C LYS A 292 -14.96 -11.31 -9.17
N ILE A 293 -16.13 -11.42 -8.54
CA ILE A 293 -16.27 -11.39 -7.08
C ILE A 293 -15.51 -12.56 -6.45
N GLN A 294 -15.62 -13.77 -7.00
CA GLN A 294 -14.96 -14.95 -6.44
C GLN A 294 -13.44 -14.88 -6.57
N LEU A 295 -12.90 -14.55 -7.75
CA LEU A 295 -11.44 -14.42 -7.91
C LEU A 295 -10.89 -13.27 -7.05
N PHE A 296 -11.60 -12.14 -7.01
CA PHE A 296 -11.23 -11.03 -6.12
C PHE A 296 -11.22 -11.48 -4.65
N SER A 297 -12.22 -12.24 -4.21
CA SER A 297 -12.30 -12.77 -2.84
C SER A 297 -11.13 -13.69 -2.51
N ILE A 298 -10.71 -14.55 -3.43
CA ILE A 298 -9.53 -15.42 -3.25
C ILE A 298 -8.26 -14.56 -3.08
N ILE A 299 -8.06 -13.54 -3.92
CA ILE A 299 -6.89 -12.64 -3.85
C ILE A 299 -6.91 -11.85 -2.53
N PHE A 300 -8.07 -11.29 -2.18
CA PHE A 300 -8.27 -10.49 -0.98
C PHE A 300 -8.01 -11.30 0.30
N LEU A 301 -8.66 -12.46 0.45
CA LEU A 301 -8.47 -13.33 1.61
C LEU A 301 -7.07 -13.93 1.66
N GLY A 302 -6.49 -14.28 0.51
CA GLY A 302 -5.10 -14.73 0.42
C GLY A 302 -4.11 -13.66 0.88
N THR A 303 -4.39 -12.39 0.61
CA THR A 303 -3.57 -11.25 1.06
C THR A 303 -3.64 -11.05 2.57
N ILE A 304 -4.84 -11.13 3.15
CA ILE A 304 -5.03 -11.13 4.61
C ILE A 304 -4.30 -12.31 5.24
N ALA A 305 -4.43 -13.50 4.65
CA ALA A 305 -3.77 -14.71 5.11
C ALA A 305 -2.24 -14.58 5.10
N ASN A 306 -1.66 -14.01 4.04
CA ASN A 306 -0.23 -13.76 3.93
C ASN A 306 0.28 -12.80 5.03
N GLY A 307 -0.50 -11.76 5.35
CA GLY A 307 -0.22 -10.89 6.50
C GLY A 307 -0.11 -11.67 7.81
N GLY A 308 -1.12 -12.50 8.12
CA GLY A 308 -1.09 -13.37 9.30
C GLY A 308 0.08 -14.38 9.31
N ILE A 309 0.43 -14.94 8.14
CA ILE A 309 1.59 -15.82 7.99
C ILE A 309 2.90 -15.08 8.30
N SER A 310 3.02 -13.82 7.87
CA SER A 310 4.22 -13.01 8.09
C SER A 310 4.52 -12.78 9.58
N GLU A 311 3.47 -12.75 10.39
CA GLU A 311 3.52 -12.67 11.85
C GLU A 311 3.48 -14.03 12.55
N ASN A 312 3.47 -15.12 11.79
CA ASN A 312 3.42 -16.51 12.29
C ASN A 312 2.12 -16.86 13.04
N LYS A 313 1.00 -16.24 12.69
CA LYS A 313 -0.31 -16.52 13.26
C LYS A 313 -0.98 -17.70 12.56
N PHE A 314 -1.43 -18.69 13.34
CA PHE A 314 -2.03 -19.92 12.81
C PHE A 314 -3.28 -19.70 11.96
N TRP A 315 -4.12 -18.72 12.31
CA TRP A 315 -5.30 -18.38 11.51
C TRP A 315 -4.91 -17.94 10.08
N GLY A 316 -3.76 -17.27 9.91
CA GLY A 316 -3.26 -16.85 8.59
C GLY A 316 -2.90 -18.06 7.74
N LEU A 317 -2.22 -19.05 8.31
CA LEU A 317 -1.96 -20.32 7.63
C LEU A 317 -3.26 -21.05 7.26
N ALA A 318 -4.20 -21.17 8.20
CA ALA A 318 -5.46 -21.87 7.95
C ALA A 318 -6.26 -21.20 6.82
N LEU A 319 -6.34 -19.87 6.84
CA LEU A 319 -7.02 -19.09 5.80
C LEU A 319 -6.32 -19.25 4.44
N TRP A 320 -4.99 -19.24 4.38
CA TRP A 320 -4.24 -19.45 3.14
C TRP A 320 -4.54 -20.81 2.52
N LEU A 321 -4.49 -21.87 3.33
CA LEU A 321 -4.77 -23.23 2.88
C LEU A 321 -6.22 -23.38 2.43
N PHE A 322 -7.18 -22.78 3.15
CA PHE A 322 -8.57 -22.75 2.70
C PHE A 322 -8.72 -22.05 1.34
N CYS A 323 -8.12 -20.87 1.18
CA CYS A 323 -8.21 -20.11 -0.07
C CYS A 323 -7.68 -20.90 -1.27
N PHE A 324 -6.54 -21.55 -1.14
CA PHE A 324 -5.84 -22.12 -2.30
C PHE A 324 -5.99 -23.63 -2.48
N LEU A 325 -6.30 -24.39 -1.42
CA LEU A 325 -6.54 -25.83 -1.54
C LEU A 325 -8.03 -26.18 -1.64
N ILE A 326 -8.93 -25.27 -1.27
CA ILE A 326 -10.38 -25.52 -1.29
C ILE A 326 -11.08 -24.51 -2.20
N PHE A 327 -10.98 -23.22 -1.90
CA PHE A 327 -11.78 -22.21 -2.60
C PHE A 327 -11.34 -22.02 -4.07
N ALA A 328 -10.04 -21.94 -4.36
CA ALA A 328 -9.53 -21.81 -5.72
C ALA A 328 -9.85 -23.01 -6.63
N PRO A 329 -9.69 -24.28 -6.21
CA PRO A 329 -10.17 -25.43 -6.97
C PRO A 329 -11.68 -25.42 -7.20
N PHE A 330 -12.47 -25.10 -6.16
CA PHE A 330 -13.92 -24.98 -6.28
C PHE A 330 -14.33 -23.89 -7.27
N PHE A 331 -13.69 -22.72 -7.21
CA PHE A 331 -13.88 -21.63 -8.16
C PHE A 331 -13.56 -22.07 -9.59
N THR A 332 -12.40 -22.71 -9.79
CA THR A 332 -11.96 -23.18 -11.12
C THR A 332 -12.96 -24.16 -11.72
N PHE A 333 -13.44 -25.12 -10.92
CA PHE A 333 -14.42 -26.12 -11.36
C PHE A 333 -15.82 -25.53 -11.57
N SER A 334 -16.38 -24.86 -10.55
CA SER A 334 -17.76 -24.34 -10.57
C SER A 334 -17.98 -23.25 -11.62
N GLN A 335 -16.97 -22.45 -11.93
CA GLN A 335 -17.03 -21.42 -12.95
C GLN A 335 -16.46 -21.88 -14.30
N SER A 336 -16.09 -23.16 -14.44
CA SER A 336 -15.52 -23.75 -15.67
C SER A 336 -14.37 -22.90 -16.25
N ILE A 337 -13.46 -22.46 -15.38
CA ILE A 337 -12.35 -21.60 -15.76
C ILE A 337 -11.38 -22.36 -16.66
N SER A 338 -11.15 -21.85 -17.87
CA SER A 338 -10.27 -22.45 -18.88
C SER A 338 -9.00 -21.65 -19.16
N SER A 339 -8.81 -20.50 -18.49
CA SER A 339 -7.64 -19.63 -18.68
C SER A 339 -6.34 -20.36 -18.28
N PRO A 340 -5.43 -20.68 -19.24
CA PRO A 340 -4.22 -21.43 -18.94
C PRO A 340 -3.33 -20.72 -17.94
N ILE A 341 -3.20 -19.39 -18.07
CA ILE A 341 -2.37 -18.55 -17.19
C ILE A 341 -2.86 -18.64 -15.74
N LEU A 342 -4.18 -18.53 -15.52
CA LEU A 342 -4.75 -18.57 -14.17
C LEU A 342 -4.64 -19.98 -13.56
N ILE A 343 -4.90 -21.02 -14.35
CA ILE A 343 -4.76 -22.41 -13.91
C ILE A 343 -3.30 -22.71 -13.51
N SER A 344 -2.34 -22.31 -14.34
CA SER A 344 -0.91 -22.46 -14.02
C SER A 344 -0.54 -21.71 -12.74
N LEU A 345 -1.05 -20.50 -12.55
CA LEU A 345 -0.79 -19.71 -11.35
C LEU A 345 -1.37 -20.36 -10.09
N PHE A 346 -2.60 -20.90 -10.15
CA PHE A 346 -3.16 -21.69 -9.05
C PHE A 346 -2.34 -22.94 -8.76
N ALA A 347 -1.86 -23.66 -9.77
CA ALA A 347 -1.00 -24.83 -9.56
C ALA A 347 0.29 -24.46 -8.82
N VAL A 348 0.93 -23.34 -9.19
CA VAL A 348 2.11 -22.83 -8.50
C VAL A 348 1.80 -22.44 -7.05
N ILE A 349 0.65 -21.81 -6.78
CA ILE A 349 0.25 -21.43 -5.42
C ILE A 349 -0.11 -22.67 -4.57
N ILE A 350 -0.71 -23.69 -5.16
CA ILE A 350 -0.95 -24.98 -4.48
C ILE A 350 0.38 -25.62 -4.10
N LEU A 351 1.35 -25.68 -5.02
CA LEU A 351 2.70 -26.18 -4.73
C LEU A 351 3.37 -25.36 -3.61
N HIS A 352 3.26 -24.03 -3.66
CA HIS A 352 3.74 -23.14 -2.60
C HIS A 352 3.10 -23.48 -1.24
N SER A 353 1.79 -23.71 -1.22
CA SER A 353 1.04 -24.09 -0.02
C SER A 353 1.54 -25.41 0.59
N VAL A 354 1.90 -26.38 -0.26
CA VAL A 354 2.51 -27.65 0.18
C VAL A 354 3.90 -27.40 0.77
N ILE A 355 4.75 -26.61 0.10
CA ILE A 355 6.09 -26.25 0.60
C ILE A 355 6.00 -25.52 1.95
N LEU A 356 5.02 -24.63 2.11
CA LEU A 356 4.75 -23.90 3.34
C LEU A 356 4.48 -24.87 4.51
N LEU A 357 3.63 -25.88 4.29
CA LEU A 357 3.34 -26.93 5.28
C LEU A 357 4.60 -27.72 5.68
N PHE A 358 5.45 -28.10 4.71
CA PHE A 358 6.72 -28.77 4.99
C PHE A 358 7.69 -27.90 5.79
N ASN A 359 7.79 -26.61 5.45
CA ASN A 359 8.63 -25.64 6.16
C ASN A 359 8.24 -25.53 7.63
N ILE A 360 6.93 -25.41 7.89
CA ILE A 360 6.36 -25.31 9.24
C ILE A 360 6.62 -26.57 10.04
N LYS A 361 6.43 -27.76 9.46
CA LYS A 361 6.72 -29.05 10.12
C LYS A 361 8.20 -29.16 10.51
N ARG A 362 9.12 -28.68 9.65
CA ARG A 362 10.56 -28.67 9.93
C ARG A 362 10.92 -27.69 11.06
N ASN A 363 10.32 -26.51 11.08
CA ASN A 363 10.65 -25.46 12.05
C ASN A 363 9.99 -25.69 13.41
N ARG A 364 8.78 -26.26 13.48
CA ARG A 364 8.18 -26.72 14.76
C ARG A 364 9.08 -27.69 15.49
N LYS A 365 9.67 -28.67 14.79
CA LYS A 365 10.65 -29.60 15.37
C LYS A 365 11.90 -28.90 15.93
N LYS A 366 12.33 -27.79 15.34
CA LYS A 366 13.47 -26.99 15.83
C LYS A 366 13.12 -26.15 17.05
N ILE A 367 11.94 -25.54 17.08
CA ILE A 367 11.47 -24.75 18.23
C ILE A 367 11.32 -25.65 19.46
N ILE A 368 10.68 -26.83 19.31
CA ILE A 368 10.53 -27.79 20.40
C ILE A 368 11.89 -28.28 20.95
N ARG A 369 12.87 -28.52 20.07
CA ARG A 369 14.24 -28.95 20.47
C ARG A 369 15.03 -27.87 21.20
N THR A 370 14.77 -26.59 20.93
CA THR A 370 15.48 -25.46 21.56
C THR A 370 14.83 -25.06 22.88
N SER A 371 13.52 -25.23 23.03
CA SER A 371 12.81 -25.06 24.30
C SER A 371 12.98 -26.22 25.28
N SER A 372 13.49 -27.37 24.82
CA SER A 372 13.72 -28.57 25.64
C SER A 372 15.18 -28.80 26.04
N SER A 373 16.09 -27.85 25.80
CA SER A 373 17.45 -27.91 26.35
C SER A 373 17.39 -27.44 27.80
N PRO A 374 17.72 -28.27 28.80
CA PRO A 374 17.86 -27.81 30.17
C PRO A 374 18.99 -26.77 30.21
N ASN A 375 18.78 -25.69 30.97
CA ASN A 375 19.85 -24.82 31.40
C ASN A 375 20.90 -25.66 32.14
N ASN A 376 22.00 -25.99 31.48
CA ASN A 376 23.26 -26.26 32.15
C ASN A 376 24.02 -24.93 32.19
N GLN A 377 23.78 -24.15 33.24
CA GLN A 377 24.74 -23.23 33.85
C GLN A 377 24.29 -22.91 35.27
#